data_AF-A0A2S2KQB0-F1
#
_entry.id   AF-A0A2S2KQB0-F1
#
_cell.length_a   1.000
_cell.length_b   1.000
_cell.length_c   1.000
_cell.angle_alpha   90.00
_cell.angle_beta   90.00
_cell.angle_gamma   90.00
#
_symmetry.space_group_name_H-M   'P 1'
#
loop_
_entity.id
_entity.type
_entity.pdbx_description
1 polymer ?
#
loop_
_entity_poly.entity_id
_entity_poly.type
_entity_poly.pdbx_seq_one_letter_code
_entity_poly.pdbx_strand_id
1 'polypeptide(L)'
;MSAINNRSDKKSSKNTTFIIAGVIALGSSLLFAYLMFYTAPEHNMEMVKVIANTESGCIAETMDGFAVNIGACNAEPGKYVNALVDQKTKERAALMNPTN
;
A
#
# COMPACT_ATOMS: atom_id res chain seq x y z
N MET A 1 -20.17 70.31 -4.99
CA MET A 1 -19.32 69.21 -5.50
C MET A 1 -19.52 68.01 -4.59
N SER A 2 -20.16 66.93 -5.07
CA SER A 2 -20.35 65.72 -4.27
C SER A 2 -19.15 64.79 -4.42
N ALA A 3 -18.57 64.39 -3.30
CA ALA A 3 -17.49 63.42 -3.25
C ALA A 3 -18.03 62.02 -3.60
N ILE A 4 -17.54 61.45 -4.70
CA ILE A 4 -17.76 60.05 -5.05
C ILE A 4 -16.89 59.19 -4.14
N ASN A 5 -17.53 58.46 -3.22
CA ASN A 5 -16.87 57.48 -2.37
C ASN A 5 -16.63 56.19 -3.18
N ASN A 6 -15.44 56.05 -3.75
CA ASN A 6 -14.99 54.77 -4.32
C ASN A 6 -14.55 53.83 -3.19
N ARG A 7 -15.52 53.26 -2.48
CA ARG A 7 -15.26 52.09 -1.63
C ARG A 7 -15.08 50.90 -2.55
N SER A 8 -13.83 50.49 -2.77
CA SER A 8 -13.58 49.18 -3.36
C SER A 8 -14.03 48.12 -2.35
N ASP A 9 -15.13 47.45 -2.63
CA ASP A 9 -15.53 46.25 -1.90
C ASP A 9 -14.47 45.16 -2.13
N LYS A 10 -13.44 45.13 -1.27
CA LYS A 10 -12.54 43.98 -1.18
C LYS A 10 -13.37 42.80 -0.64
N LYS A 11 -14.02 42.10 -1.56
CA LYS A 11 -14.72 40.84 -1.27
C LYS A 11 -13.70 39.90 -0.63
N SER A 12 -13.93 39.56 0.63
CA SER A 12 -13.02 38.78 1.48
C SER A 12 -12.59 37.48 0.79
N SER A 13 -11.32 37.39 0.39
CA SER A 13 -10.72 36.23 -0.30
C SER A 13 -10.58 34.99 0.59
N LYS A 14 -10.82 35.14 1.91
CA LYS A 14 -10.67 34.08 2.90
C LYS A 14 -11.55 32.87 2.59
N ASN A 15 -12.79 33.09 2.15
CA ASN A 15 -13.73 32.02 1.81
C ASN A 15 -13.23 31.19 0.62
N THR A 16 -12.62 31.83 -0.37
CA THR A 16 -12.06 31.15 -1.55
C THR A 16 -10.86 30.29 -1.16
N THR A 17 -9.96 30.80 -0.31
CA THR A 17 -8.81 30.02 0.19
C THR A 17 -9.24 28.80 1.00
N PHE A 18 -10.26 28.92 1.85
CA PHE A 18 -10.81 27.79 2.61
C PHE A 18 -11.43 26.72 1.70
N ILE A 19 -12.12 27.11 0.63
CA ILE A 19 -12.68 26.16 -0.34
C ILE A 19 -11.54 25.40 -1.05
N ILE A 20 -10.51 26.10 -1.53
CA ILE A 20 -9.37 25.48 -2.21
C ILE A 20 -8.64 24.51 -1.26
N ALA A 21 -8.36 24.94 -0.03
CA ALA A 21 -7.73 24.10 0.97
C ALA A 21 -8.58 22.85 1.30
N GLY A 22 -9.90 23.01 1.37
CA GLY A 22 -10.84 21.91 1.60
C GLY A 22 -10.81 20.86 0.48
N VAL A 23 -10.81 21.29 -0.78
CA VAL A 23 -10.74 20.36 -1.93
C VAL A 23 -9.42 19.61 -1.96
N ILE A 24 -8.30 20.29 -1.71
CA ILE A 24 -6.98 19.65 -1.67
C ILE A 24 -6.92 18.63 -0.52
N ALA A 25 -7.41 18.98 0.67
CA ALA A 25 -7.41 18.09 1.82
C ALA A 25 -8.29 16.85 1.59
N LEU A 26 -9.45 17.01 0.96
CA LEU A 26 -10.31 15.88 0.58
C LEU A 26 -9.66 15.00 -0.49
N GLY A 27 -9.11 15.60 -1.55
CA GLY A 27 -8.43 14.86 -2.60
C GLY A 27 -7.22 14.09 -2.08
N SER A 28 -6.39 14.72 -1.24
CA SER A 28 -5.19 14.09 -0.69
C SER A 28 -5.52 12.96 0.30
N SER A 29 -6.51 13.15 1.16
CA SER A 29 -6.95 12.12 2.12
C SER A 29 -7.55 10.90 1.43
N LEU A 30 -8.38 11.08 0.40
CA LEU A 30 -8.93 9.98 -0.38
C LEU A 30 -7.84 9.20 -1.11
N LEU A 31 -6.90 9.91 -1.76
CA LEU A 31 -5.79 9.27 -2.46
C LEU A 31 -4.87 8.52 -1.49
N PHE A 32 -4.60 9.10 -0.32
CA PHE A 32 -3.81 8.46 0.72
C PHE A 32 -4.50 7.19 1.25
N ALA A 33 -5.81 7.26 1.54
CA ALA A 33 -6.58 6.09 1.97
C ALA A 33 -6.58 4.98 0.91
N TYR A 34 -6.72 5.33 -0.36
CA TYR A 34 -6.64 4.38 -1.47
C TYR A 34 -5.28 3.69 -1.55
N LEU A 35 -4.18 4.45 -1.44
CA LEU A 35 -2.83 3.89 -1.47
C LEU A 35 -2.59 2.95 -0.27
N MET A 36 -3.02 3.34 0.93
CA MET A 36 -2.90 2.50 2.12
C MET A 36 -3.66 1.18 1.96
N PHE A 37 -4.87 1.22 1.39
CA PHE A 37 -5.66 0.01 1.12
C PHE A 37 -5.01 -0.86 0.02
N TYR A 38 -4.55 -0.26 -1.07
CA TYR A 38 -3.88 -0.97 -2.16
C TYR A 38 -2.57 -1.65 -1.73
N THR A 39 -1.91 -1.12 -0.68
CA THR A 39 -0.69 -1.70 -0.11
C THR A 39 -0.90 -2.52 1.15
N ALA A 40 -2.13 -2.66 1.64
CA ALA A 40 -2.40 -3.47 2.81
C ALA A 40 -2.06 -4.94 2.50
N PRO A 41 -1.31 -5.63 3.38
CA PRO A 41 -0.98 -7.03 3.18
C PRO A 41 -2.24 -7.89 3.28
N GLU A 42 -2.34 -8.89 2.41
CA GLU A 42 -3.42 -9.85 2.40
C GLU A 42 -2.85 -11.24 2.67
N HIS A 43 -2.90 -11.66 3.93
CA HIS A 43 -2.31 -12.93 4.34
C HIS A 43 -3.27 -14.09 4.08
N ASN A 44 -2.88 -15.00 3.21
CA ASN A 44 -3.58 -16.24 2.95
C ASN A 44 -2.74 -17.43 3.40
N MET A 45 -3.40 -18.46 3.94
CA MET A 45 -2.74 -19.71 4.31
C MET A 45 -2.45 -20.50 3.03
N GLU A 46 -1.17 -20.63 2.69
CA GLU A 46 -0.72 -21.36 1.50
C GLU A 46 0.32 -22.43 1.91
N MET A 47 0.32 -23.54 1.17
CA MET A 47 1.33 -24.58 1.34
C MET A 47 2.61 -24.17 0.61
N VAL A 48 3.70 -24.05 1.34
CA VAL A 48 4.99 -23.59 0.82
C VAL A 48 6.09 -24.58 1.15
N LYS A 49 7.09 -24.68 0.28
CA LYS A 49 8.28 -25.51 0.48
C LYS A 49 9.39 -24.68 1.10
N VAL A 50 9.86 -25.04 2.29
CA VAL A 50 11.00 -24.35 2.91
C VAL A 50 12.24 -24.58 2.04
N ILE A 51 12.92 -23.51 1.62
CA ILE A 51 14.15 -23.60 0.82
C ILE A 51 15.40 -23.23 1.64
N ALA A 52 15.24 -22.39 2.66
CA ALA A 52 16.33 -22.02 3.57
C ALA A 52 15.78 -21.62 4.94
N ASN A 53 16.52 -21.96 6.00
CA ASN A 53 16.29 -21.44 7.34
C ASN A 53 17.43 -20.47 7.70
N THR A 54 17.09 -19.20 7.92
CA THR A 54 18.05 -18.14 8.24
C THR A 54 17.75 -17.55 9.62
N GLU A 55 18.70 -16.83 10.19
CA GLU A 55 18.52 -16.18 11.51
C GLU A 55 17.36 -15.16 11.52
N SER A 56 17.03 -14.57 10.36
CA SER A 56 15.91 -13.64 10.19
C SER A 56 14.57 -14.32 9.85
N GLY A 57 14.54 -15.65 9.79
CA GLY A 57 13.36 -16.44 9.48
C GLY A 57 13.58 -17.46 8.36
N CYS A 58 12.53 -18.22 8.06
CA CYS A 58 12.52 -19.20 6.99
C CYS A 58 12.10 -18.59 5.67
N ILE A 59 12.89 -18.87 4.65
CA ILE A 59 12.56 -18.58 3.27
C ILE A 59 11.89 -19.84 2.71
N ALA A 60 10.68 -19.68 2.21
CA ALA A 60 9.92 -20.74 1.58
C ALA A 60 9.51 -20.34 0.16
N GLU A 61 9.34 -21.33 -0.70
CA GLU A 61 8.89 -21.20 -2.07
C GLU A 61 7.44 -21.65 -2.16
N THR A 62 6.58 -20.79 -2.69
CA THR A 62 5.19 -21.13 -3.03
C THR A 62 5.15 -22.11 -4.20
N MET A 63 4.05 -22.84 -4.36
CA MET A 63 3.89 -23.78 -5.48
C MET A 63 3.94 -23.09 -6.85
N ASP A 64 3.66 -21.79 -6.87
CA ASP A 64 3.73 -20.92 -8.05
C ASP A 64 5.16 -20.44 -8.38
N GLY A 65 6.18 -20.85 -7.59
CA GLY A 65 7.59 -20.51 -7.81
C GLY A 65 8.05 -19.18 -7.22
N PHE A 66 7.25 -18.55 -6.35
CA PHE A 66 7.66 -17.32 -5.65
C PHE A 66 8.31 -17.62 -4.30
N ALA A 67 9.49 -17.05 -4.06
CA ALA A 67 10.16 -17.09 -2.77
C ALA A 67 9.56 -16.03 -1.82
N VAL A 68 9.15 -16.47 -0.63
CA VAL A 68 8.50 -15.67 0.41
C VAL A 68 9.14 -15.95 1.77
N ASN A 69 9.26 -14.93 2.60
CA ASN A 69 9.70 -15.10 3.99
C ASN A 69 8.48 -15.38 4.87
N ILE A 70 8.45 -16.54 5.52
CA ILE A 70 7.34 -17.00 6.36
C ILE A 70 7.57 -16.76 7.85
N GLY A 71 8.62 -16.00 8.19
CA GLY A 71 9.01 -15.71 9.57
C GLY A 71 9.69 -16.90 10.25
N ALA A 72 9.69 -16.90 11.58
CA ALA A 72 10.34 -17.96 12.36
C ALA A 72 9.64 -19.30 12.10
N CYS A 73 10.37 -20.28 11.59
CA CYS A 73 9.88 -21.64 11.39
C CYS A 73 10.90 -22.66 11.93
N ASN A 74 10.38 -23.79 12.42
CA ASN A 74 11.20 -24.91 12.90
C ASN A 74 11.15 -26.08 11.91
N ALA A 75 11.34 -25.77 10.62
CA ALA A 75 11.26 -26.76 9.56
C ALA A 75 12.57 -26.78 8.76
N GLU A 76 13.00 -27.98 8.40
CA GLU A 76 14.19 -28.19 7.57
C GLU A 76 13.91 -27.81 6.10
N PRO A 77 14.93 -27.35 5.36
CA PRO A 77 14.83 -27.17 3.92
C PRO A 77 14.32 -28.44 3.22
N GLY A 78 13.39 -28.27 2.29
CA GLY A 78 12.73 -29.34 1.53
C GLY A 78 11.38 -29.79 2.11
N LYS A 79 11.00 -29.36 3.32
CA LYS A 79 9.68 -29.67 3.91
C LYS A 79 8.61 -28.70 3.42
N TYR A 80 7.39 -29.23 3.28
CA TYR A 80 6.21 -28.43 3.01
C TYR A 80 5.53 -28.05 4.32
N VAL A 81 5.21 -26.77 4.48
CA VAL A 81 4.53 -26.20 5.64
C VAL A 81 3.40 -25.29 5.19
N ASN A 82 2.33 -25.22 5.97
CA ASN A 82 1.30 -24.21 5.74
C ASN A 82 1.71 -22.92 6.45
N ALA A 83 1.85 -21.84 5.69
CA ALA A 83 2.29 -20.55 6.20
C ALA A 83 1.40 -19.42 5.70
N LEU A 84 1.39 -18.31 6.44
CA LEU A 84 0.73 -17.08 6.03
C LEU A 84 1.60 -16.37 4.99
N VAL A 85 1.12 -16.32 3.75
CA VAL A 85 1.79 -15.65 2.63
C VAL A 85 1.01 -14.40 2.28
N ASP A 86 1.71 -13.28 2.09
CA ASP A 86 1.11 -12.05 1.59
C ASP A 86 0.83 -12.17 0.07
N GLN A 87 -0.44 -12.34 -0.28
CA GLN A 87 -0.88 -12.47 -1.67
C GLN A 87 -0.57 -11.22 -2.48
N LYS A 88 -0.65 -10.02 -1.89
CA LYS A 88 -0.36 -8.78 -2.62
C LYS A 88 1.10 -8.68 -3.05
N THR A 89 2.01 -9.21 -2.24
CA THR A 89 3.41 -9.32 -2.62
C THR A 89 3.60 -10.31 -3.78
N LYS A 90 2.86 -11.43 -3.79
CA LYS A 90 2.87 -12.39 -4.90
C LYS A 90 2.31 -11.81 -6.20
N GLU A 91 1.15 -11.14 -6.15
CA GLU A 91 0.54 -10.45 -7.30
C GLU A 91 1.50 -9.42 -7.91
N ARG A 92 2.22 -8.67 -7.06
CA ARG A 92 3.23 -7.70 -7.53
C ARG A 92 4.43 -8.39 -8.16
N ALA A 93 4.91 -9.47 -7.56
CA ALA A 93 6.01 -10.25 -8.12
C ALA A 93 5.62 -10.86 -9.48
N ALA A 94 4.38 -11.34 -9.63
CA ALA A 94 3.84 -11.83 -10.89
C ALA A 94 3.72 -10.70 -11.93
N LEU A 95 3.28 -9.50 -11.55
CA LEU A 95 3.20 -8.36 -12.47
C LEU A 95 4.57 -7.89 -12.96
N MET A 96 5.61 -8.07 -12.15
CA MET A 96 7.00 -7.79 -12.53
C MET A 96 7.63 -8.88 -13.40
N ASN A 97 7.03 -10.07 -13.46
CA ASN A 97 7.46 -11.18 -14.33
C ASN A 97 6.27 -11.74 -15.15
N PRO A 98 5.85 -11.04 -16.21
CA PRO A 98 4.64 -11.37 -16.98
C PRO A 98 4.76 -12.60 -17.90
N THR A 99 5.83 -13.39 -17.79
CA THR A 99 6.25 -14.38 -18.81
C THR A 99 5.96 -15.85 -18.46
N ASN A 100 5.04 -16.13 -17.52
CA ASN A 100 4.60 -17.51 -17.27
C ASN A 100 3.47 -17.93 -18.22
#